data_AF-A0A7H9AM65-F1
#
_entry.id   AF-A0A7H9AM65-F1
#
_cell.length_a   1.000
_cell.length_b   1.000
_cell.length_c   1.000
_cell.angle_alpha   90.00
_cell.angle_beta   90.00
_cell.angle_gamma   90.00
#
_symmetry.space_group_name_H-M   'P 1'
#
loop_
_entity.id
_entity.type
_entity.pdbx_description
1 polymer ?
#
loop_
_entity_poly.entity_id
_entity_poly.type
_entity_poly.pdbx_seq_one_letter_code
_entity_poly.pdbx_strand_id
1 'polypeptide(L)'
;MERTGKIEIIPDLSQDLSIDIKMYSYATPPDFPGIDDIEVIQRKTDSVFQTWLNGSPELVNAYPIFIRNSSNDSLHIDNQDGHLFMIQKAKDPNGIWRPIEYWTYSTCGNSYGYTSIGPNDIIVIKKIRHQGPFGTKLRLKIKNNNKIVYSKPFDGSIHVEQFEFENIESWTKKRLEDKYYRERIFFNK
;
A
#
# COMPACT_ATOMS: atom_id res chain seq x y z
N MET A 1 -13.68 -0.42 -27.05
CA MET A 1 -13.73 -1.70 -26.30
C MET A 1 -13.08 -1.47 -24.95
N GLU A 2 -13.84 -1.52 -23.86
CA GLU A 2 -13.28 -1.46 -22.51
C GLU A 2 -12.54 -2.76 -22.21
N ARG A 3 -11.20 -2.68 -22.12
CA ARG A 3 -10.34 -3.77 -21.64
C ARG A 3 -10.57 -3.93 -20.13
N THR A 4 -11.52 -4.76 -19.74
CA THR A 4 -11.80 -5.05 -18.33
C THR A 4 -10.91 -6.20 -17.87
N GLY A 5 -9.62 -5.91 -17.68
CA GLY A 5 -8.73 -6.82 -16.98
C GLY A 5 -9.19 -7.04 -15.54
N LYS A 6 -9.25 -8.30 -15.10
CA LYS A 6 -9.63 -8.67 -13.74
C LYS A 6 -8.37 -8.66 -12.86
N ILE A 7 -8.21 -7.60 -12.07
CA ILE A 7 -7.18 -7.51 -11.02
C ILE A 7 -7.69 -8.27 -9.80
N GLU A 8 -6.90 -9.21 -9.31
CA GLU A 8 -7.17 -9.94 -8.06
C GLU A 8 -6.17 -9.52 -6.98
N ILE A 9 -6.67 -9.20 -5.79
CA ILE A 9 -5.87 -8.75 -4.65
C ILE A 9 -5.97 -9.81 -3.55
N ILE A 10 -4.84 -10.43 -3.23
CA ILE A 10 -4.75 -11.62 -2.38
C ILE A 10 -3.77 -11.32 -1.23
N PRO A 11 -4.27 -10.95 -0.04
CA PRO A 11 -3.45 -10.85 1.15
C PRO A 11 -3.12 -12.26 1.67
N ASP A 12 -1.84 -12.52 1.94
CA ASP A 12 -1.42 -13.77 2.58
C ASP A 12 -1.03 -13.50 4.04
N LEU A 13 -1.98 -13.77 4.93
CA LEU A 13 -1.83 -13.53 6.36
C LEU A 13 -1.01 -14.61 7.06
N SER A 14 -0.66 -15.70 6.38
CA SER A 14 0.11 -16.82 6.95
C SER A 14 1.60 -16.53 7.05
N GLN A 15 2.07 -15.51 6.34
CA GLN A 15 3.46 -15.06 6.35
C GLN A 15 3.61 -13.76 7.14
N ASP A 16 4.68 -13.68 7.92
CA ASP A 16 5.10 -12.46 8.60
C ASP A 16 6.35 -11.89 7.95
N LEU A 17 6.26 -10.62 7.58
CA LEU A 17 7.34 -9.82 7.02
C LEU A 17 7.63 -8.66 7.95
N SER A 18 8.76 -7.99 7.73
CA SER A 18 9.06 -6.69 8.32
C SER A 18 9.12 -5.60 7.26
N ILE A 19 8.68 -4.40 7.64
CA ILE A 19 8.81 -3.16 6.88
C ILE A 19 9.50 -2.13 7.79
N ASP A 20 10.53 -1.46 7.28
CA ASP A 20 11.09 -0.27 7.92
C ASP A 20 10.26 0.96 7.54
N ILE A 21 9.49 1.50 8.49
CA ILE A 21 8.58 2.62 8.20
C ILE A 21 9.32 3.92 7.89
N LYS A 22 10.59 4.04 8.29
CA LYS A 22 11.43 5.20 7.92
C LYS A 22 11.88 5.15 6.47
N MET A 23 12.00 3.96 5.91
CA MET A 23 12.30 3.76 4.48
C MET A 23 11.04 3.61 3.62
N TYR A 24 9.88 3.29 4.23
CA TYR A 24 8.58 3.16 3.56
C TYR A 24 8.10 4.46 2.89
N SER A 25 8.66 5.61 3.28
CA SER A 25 8.44 6.92 2.64
C SER A 25 9.27 7.14 1.37
N TYR A 26 10.17 6.22 1.03
CA TYR A 26 10.97 6.27 -0.19
C TYR A 26 10.54 5.16 -1.13
N ALA A 27 10.27 5.52 -2.37
CA ALA A 27 10.13 4.55 -3.46
C ALA A 27 11.37 3.65 -3.46
N THR A 28 11.22 2.37 -3.12
CA THR A 28 12.25 1.41 -3.52
C THR A 28 12.05 1.17 -5.01
N PRO A 29 13.09 1.34 -5.84
CA PRO A 29 13.01 0.92 -7.24
C PRO A 29 12.61 -0.56 -7.30
N PRO A 30 11.83 -0.99 -8.30
CA PRO A 30 11.56 -2.40 -8.50
C PRO A 30 12.86 -3.09 -8.93
N ASP A 31 13.46 -3.89 -8.05
CA ASP A 31 14.46 -4.88 -8.45
C ASP A 31 13.73 -6.21 -8.71
N PHE A 32 13.93 -6.74 -9.93
CA PHE A 32 13.45 -8.04 -10.40
C PHE A 32 14.56 -9.11 -10.23
N PRO A 33 14.21 -10.41 -10.21
CA PRO A 33 14.86 -11.39 -9.35
C PRO A 33 16.20 -11.88 -9.90
N GLY A 34 17.17 -12.06 -9.00
CA GLY A 34 18.30 -12.96 -9.19
C GLY A 34 18.00 -14.30 -8.53
N ILE A 35 17.94 -15.36 -9.33
CA ILE A 35 17.87 -16.76 -8.89
C ILE A 35 19.20 -17.15 -8.20
N ASP A 36 19.09 -18.09 -7.24
CA ASP A 36 20.11 -18.82 -6.46
C ASP A 36 20.43 -18.30 -5.02
N ASP A 37 19.64 -18.84 -4.08
CA ASP A 37 19.91 -19.23 -2.69
C ASP A 37 20.51 -18.27 -1.65
N ILE A 38 21.01 -17.08 -1.99
CA ILE A 38 21.15 -15.96 -1.05
C ILE A 38 20.92 -14.66 -1.83
N GLU A 39 19.71 -14.12 -1.78
CA GLU A 39 19.37 -12.87 -2.46
C GLU A 39 20.11 -11.71 -1.79
N VAL A 40 21.14 -11.19 -2.46
CA VAL A 40 21.71 -9.87 -2.13
C VAL A 40 20.66 -8.83 -2.54
N ILE A 41 19.76 -8.49 -1.61
CA ILE A 41 18.61 -7.59 -1.79
C ILE A 41 19.02 -6.25 -2.44
N GLN A 42 20.23 -5.76 -2.13
CA GLN A 42 20.80 -4.59 -2.81
C GLN A 42 22.31 -4.52 -2.56
N ARG A 43 23.11 -4.21 -3.59
CA ARG A 43 24.49 -3.75 -3.38
C ARG A 43 24.46 -2.27 -2.99
N LYS A 44 24.83 -1.95 -1.75
CA LYS A 44 24.87 -0.57 -1.26
C LYS A 44 26.31 -0.11 -1.05
N THR A 45 26.57 1.18 -1.21
CA THR A 45 27.89 1.78 -0.98
C THR A 45 28.17 1.93 0.52
N ASP A 46 29.45 2.12 0.89
CA ASP A 46 29.85 2.39 2.28
C ASP A 46 29.10 3.58 2.90
N SER A 47 28.70 4.56 2.08
CA SER A 47 27.86 5.68 2.54
C SER A 47 26.51 5.22 3.07
N VAL A 48 25.88 4.20 2.47
CA VAL A 48 24.61 3.66 2.96
C VAL A 48 24.84 2.74 4.17
N PHE A 49 25.96 2.03 4.21
CA PHE A 49 26.36 1.26 5.39
C PHE A 49 26.48 2.16 6.63
N GLN A 50 27.11 3.34 6.49
CA GLN A 50 27.18 4.31 7.59
C GLN A 50 25.79 4.87 7.95
N THR A 51 24.92 5.17 6.98
CA THR A 51 23.53 5.56 7.29
C THR A 51 22.78 4.45 8.02
N TRP A 52 23.03 3.19 7.69
CA TRP A 52 22.38 2.04 8.35
C TRP A 52 22.93 1.78 9.75
N LEU A 53 24.24 1.92 9.97
CA LEU A 53 24.84 1.83 11.30
C LEU A 53 24.39 2.98 12.23
N ASN A 54 24.26 4.18 11.67
CA ASN A 54 23.89 5.37 12.43
C ASN A 54 22.37 5.55 12.54
N GLY A 55 21.60 4.86 11.71
CA GLY A 55 20.15 4.84 11.72
C GLY A 55 19.62 3.69 12.58
N SER A 56 18.58 3.93 13.35
CA SER A 56 17.80 2.84 13.95
C SER A 56 16.59 2.56 13.06
N PRO A 57 16.53 1.41 12.37
CA PRO A 57 15.37 1.05 11.56
C PRO A 57 14.15 0.95 12.48
N GLU A 58 13.00 1.37 11.97
CA GLU A 58 11.74 1.27 12.72
C GLU A 58 10.89 0.19 12.06
N LEU A 59 11.15 -1.04 12.48
CA LEU A 59 10.56 -2.23 11.88
C LEU A 59 9.18 -2.50 12.49
N VAL A 60 8.17 -2.64 11.62
CA VAL A 60 6.83 -3.09 12.00
C VAL A 60 6.48 -4.40 11.30
N ASN A 61 5.59 -5.18 11.91
CA ASN A 61 5.09 -6.41 11.31
C ASN A 61 4.24 -6.09 10.06
N ALA A 62 4.41 -6.93 9.05
CA ALA A 62 3.75 -6.81 7.76
C ALA A 62 3.38 -8.18 7.21
N TYR A 63 2.57 -8.20 6.16
CA TYR A 63 2.22 -9.38 5.40
C TYR A 63 2.32 -9.09 3.89
N PRO A 64 2.62 -10.11 3.05
CA PRO A 64 2.63 -9.93 1.62
C PRO A 64 1.21 -9.80 1.05
N ILE A 65 1.08 -8.97 0.02
CA ILE A 65 -0.09 -8.88 -0.83
C ILE A 65 0.33 -9.23 -2.25
N PHE A 66 -0.36 -10.19 -2.83
CA PHE A 66 -0.26 -10.52 -4.24
C PHE A 66 -1.31 -9.76 -5.03
N ILE A 67 -0.88 -9.05 -6.06
CA ILE A 67 -1.75 -8.42 -7.05
C ILE A 67 -1.57 -9.18 -8.36
N ARG A 68 -2.59 -9.91 -8.77
CA ARG A 68 -2.55 -10.80 -9.92
C ARG A 68 -3.35 -10.23 -11.08
N ASN A 69 -2.77 -10.29 -12.27
CA ASN A 69 -3.51 -10.13 -13.51
C ASN A 69 -4.10 -11.47 -13.94
N SER A 70 -5.39 -11.69 -13.67
CA SER A 70 -6.09 -12.91 -14.08
C SER A 70 -6.74 -12.78 -15.47
N SER A 71 -6.30 -11.82 -16.28
CA SER A 71 -6.78 -11.61 -17.66
C SER A 71 -5.75 -12.05 -18.71
N ASN A 72 -6.17 -12.07 -19.98
CA ASN A 72 -5.34 -12.49 -21.11
C ASN A 72 -4.54 -11.33 -21.74
N ASP A 73 -4.68 -10.12 -21.22
CA ASP A 73 -4.00 -8.91 -21.71
C ASP A 73 -3.13 -8.29 -20.61
N SER A 74 -2.12 -7.51 -20.98
CA SER A 74 -1.36 -6.72 -20.02
C SER A 74 -2.20 -5.60 -19.39
N LEU A 75 -1.98 -5.35 -18.10
CA LEU A 75 -2.62 -4.28 -17.33
C LEU A 75 -1.59 -3.27 -16.84
N HIS A 76 -2.00 -2.02 -16.79
CA HIS A 76 -1.25 -0.97 -16.11
C HIS A 76 -1.89 -0.72 -14.76
N ILE A 77 -1.08 -0.70 -13.70
CA ILE A 77 -1.50 -0.34 -12.36
C ILE A 77 -0.88 1.01 -12.00
N ASP A 78 -1.74 2.01 -11.83
CA ASP A 78 -1.30 3.35 -11.48
C ASP A 78 -0.53 3.38 -10.16
N ASN A 79 0.54 4.15 -10.14
CA ASN A 79 1.37 4.37 -8.98
C ASN A 79 1.73 5.86 -8.82
N GLN A 80 2.13 6.21 -7.60
CA GLN A 80 2.76 7.48 -7.28
C GLN A 80 4.09 7.19 -6.59
N ASP A 81 5.18 7.70 -7.17
CA ASP A 81 6.55 7.51 -6.69
C ASP A 81 6.82 6.01 -6.48
N GLY A 82 6.43 5.15 -7.44
CA GLY A 82 6.61 3.70 -7.35
C GLY A 82 5.67 2.96 -6.40
N HIS A 83 4.79 3.67 -5.68
CA HIS A 83 3.84 3.06 -4.76
C HIS A 83 2.42 3.03 -5.32
N LEU A 84 1.72 1.91 -5.16
CA LEU A 84 0.35 1.76 -5.63
C LEU A 84 -0.63 2.56 -4.76
N PHE A 85 -1.66 3.14 -5.39
CA PHE A 85 -2.74 3.82 -4.67
C PHE A 85 -3.60 2.82 -3.88
N MET A 86 -3.13 2.42 -2.69
CA MET A 86 -3.72 1.37 -1.87
C MET A 86 -3.91 1.83 -0.43
N ILE A 87 -5.08 1.53 0.14
CA ILE A 87 -5.36 1.71 1.58
C ILE A 87 -6.08 0.48 2.16
N GLN A 88 -5.96 0.29 3.47
CA GLN A 88 -6.78 -0.64 4.24
C GLN A 88 -8.08 0.03 4.71
N LYS A 89 -9.17 -0.74 4.67
CA LYS A 89 -10.44 -0.45 5.33
C LYS A 89 -10.73 -1.54 6.35
N ALA A 90 -11.42 -1.16 7.43
CA ALA A 90 -11.95 -2.05 8.44
C ALA A 90 -13.45 -1.86 8.60
N LYS A 91 -14.17 -2.87 9.12
CA LYS A 91 -15.53 -2.64 9.61
C LYS A 91 -15.47 -1.95 10.98
N ASP A 92 -16.23 -0.89 11.14
CA ASP A 92 -16.42 -0.22 12.43
C ASP A 92 -17.32 -1.07 13.37
N PRO A 93 -17.54 -0.65 14.63
CA PRO A 93 -18.43 -1.36 15.56
C PRO A 93 -19.88 -1.55 15.06
N ASN A 94 -20.32 -0.75 14.08
CA ASN A 94 -21.64 -0.87 13.45
C ASN A 94 -21.60 -1.75 12.18
N GLY A 95 -20.46 -2.36 11.86
CA GLY A 95 -20.27 -3.19 10.69
C GLY A 95 -20.03 -2.42 9.38
N ILE A 96 -19.84 -1.10 9.45
CA ILE A 96 -19.69 -0.22 8.28
C ILE A 96 -18.21 -0.12 7.89
N TRP A 97 -17.92 -0.26 6.59
CA TRP A 97 -16.55 -0.17 6.08
C TRP A 97 -16.00 1.25 6.13
N ARG A 98 -15.04 1.50 7.03
CA ARG A 98 -14.32 2.77 7.14
C ARG A 98 -12.83 2.60 6.79
N PRO A 99 -12.21 3.59 6.15
CA PRO A 99 -10.76 3.61 5.96
C PRO A 99 -10.04 3.73 7.31
N ILE A 100 -8.92 3.04 7.43
CA ILE A 100 -7.98 3.13 8.58
C ILE A 100 -6.60 3.64 8.14
N GLU A 101 -6.48 3.99 6.86
CA GLU A 101 -5.31 4.49 6.17
C GLU A 101 -5.73 5.46 5.07
N TYR A 102 -4.77 6.23 4.56
CA TYR A 102 -5.02 7.24 3.54
C TYR A 102 -3.86 7.35 2.56
N TRP A 103 -4.15 7.91 1.38
CA TRP A 103 -3.14 8.25 0.37
C TRP A 103 -3.15 9.74 0.07
N THR A 104 -2.01 10.40 0.16
CA THR A 104 -1.84 11.80 -0.24
C THR A 104 -1.29 11.89 -1.66
N TYR A 105 -2.03 12.58 -2.52
CA TYR A 105 -1.61 12.80 -3.89
C TYR A 105 -0.46 13.81 -3.95
N SER A 106 0.59 13.50 -4.70
CA SER A 106 1.70 14.41 -4.98
C SER A 106 1.20 15.60 -5.80
N THR A 107 1.76 16.78 -5.55
CA THR A 107 1.49 17.97 -6.38
C THR A 107 2.39 18.04 -7.61
N CYS A 108 3.44 17.22 -7.67
CA CYS A 108 4.37 17.16 -8.79
C CYS A 108 3.88 16.15 -9.83
N GLY A 109 3.73 16.57 -11.09
CA GLY A 109 3.28 15.69 -12.17
C GLY A 109 4.22 14.50 -12.43
N ASN A 110 5.52 14.66 -12.15
CA ASN A 110 6.53 13.61 -12.36
C ASN A 110 6.45 12.48 -11.34
N SER A 111 5.65 12.62 -10.29
CA SER A 111 5.44 11.57 -9.30
C SER A 111 4.51 10.46 -9.81
N TYR A 112 3.82 10.64 -10.94
CA TYR A 112 2.78 9.70 -11.38
C TYR A 112 3.27 8.79 -12.49
N GLY A 113 3.01 7.49 -12.33
CA GLY A 113 3.39 6.47 -13.31
C GLY A 113 2.47 5.27 -13.25
N TYR A 114 2.90 4.18 -13.90
CA TYR A 114 2.22 2.90 -13.82
C TYR A 114 3.23 1.76 -13.80
N THR A 115 2.82 0.65 -13.20
CA THR A 115 3.53 -0.62 -13.27
C THR A 115 2.76 -1.53 -14.23
N SER A 116 3.43 -2.01 -15.28
CA SER A 116 2.84 -2.97 -16.22
C SER A 116 2.94 -4.39 -15.68
N ILE A 117 1.85 -5.13 -15.78
CA ILE A 117 1.79 -6.57 -15.48
C ILE A 117 1.21 -7.30 -16.67
N GLY A 118 1.91 -8.31 -17.19
CA GLY A 118 1.45 -9.17 -18.26
C GLY A 118 0.36 -10.14 -17.82
N PRO A 119 -0.20 -10.92 -18.75
CA PRO A 119 -1.16 -11.97 -18.43
C PRO A 119 -0.57 -12.98 -17.44
N ASN A 120 -1.29 -13.27 -16.34
CA ASN A 120 -0.85 -14.14 -15.24
C ASN A 120 0.34 -13.65 -14.41
N ASP A 121 0.87 -12.46 -14.67
CA ASP A 121 1.91 -11.86 -13.82
C ASP A 121 1.34 -11.47 -12.45
N ILE A 122 2.24 -11.44 -11.46
CA ILE A 122 1.96 -11.03 -10.10
C ILE A 122 2.90 -9.90 -9.68
N ILE A 123 2.37 -8.93 -8.94
CA ILE A 123 3.16 -8.01 -8.11
C ILE A 123 3.05 -8.49 -6.67
N VAL A 124 4.19 -8.51 -5.97
CA VAL A 124 4.24 -8.74 -4.53
C VAL A 124 4.59 -7.43 -3.86
N ILE A 125 3.73 -6.97 -2.94
CA ILE A 125 4.01 -5.82 -2.08
C ILE A 125 3.89 -6.23 -0.62
N LYS A 126 4.46 -5.44 0.28
CA LYS A 126 4.31 -5.62 1.72
C LYS A 126 3.30 -4.63 2.27
N LYS A 127 2.48 -5.05 3.24
CA LYS A 127 1.55 -4.16 3.94
C LYS A 127 1.61 -4.33 5.44
N ILE A 128 1.53 -3.21 6.16
CA ILE A 128 1.55 -3.19 7.62
C ILE A 128 0.42 -4.06 8.17
N ARG A 129 0.77 -4.95 9.10
CA ARG A 129 -0.20 -5.72 9.87
C ARG A 129 -0.65 -4.90 11.06
N HIS A 130 -1.78 -4.21 10.91
CA HIS A 130 -2.43 -3.56 12.04
C HIS A 130 -2.78 -4.60 13.11
N GLN A 131 -2.57 -4.21 14.36
CA GLN A 131 -2.93 -4.97 15.54
C GLN A 131 -3.58 -4.03 16.53
N GLY A 132 -4.59 -4.52 17.23
CA GLY A 132 -5.21 -3.81 18.33
C GLY A 132 -6.28 -4.64 19.02
N PRO A 133 -6.94 -4.09 20.03
CA PRO A 133 -7.92 -4.83 20.84
C PRO A 133 -9.23 -5.10 20.10
N PHE A 134 -9.54 -4.36 19.04
CA PHE A 134 -10.79 -4.52 18.30
C PHE A 134 -10.62 -5.46 17.10
N GLY A 135 -11.10 -6.70 17.24
CA GLY A 135 -11.17 -7.67 16.16
C GLY A 135 -12.24 -7.28 15.13
N THR A 136 -11.88 -7.30 13.85
CA THR A 136 -12.76 -6.85 12.76
C THR A 136 -12.41 -7.54 11.42
N LYS A 137 -13.25 -7.32 10.41
CA LYS A 137 -12.91 -7.66 9.03
C LYS A 137 -12.17 -6.49 8.40
N LEU A 138 -11.04 -6.78 7.77
CA LEU A 138 -10.25 -5.88 6.96
C LEU A 138 -10.48 -6.15 5.46
N ARG A 139 -10.21 -5.16 4.62
CA ARG A 139 -10.06 -5.32 3.17
C ARG A 139 -9.13 -4.27 2.60
N LEU A 140 -8.50 -4.58 1.48
CA LEU A 140 -7.69 -3.63 0.73
C LEU A 140 -8.57 -2.92 -0.31
N LYS A 141 -8.31 -1.64 -0.52
CA LYS A 141 -8.92 -0.80 -1.56
C LYS A 141 -7.79 -0.26 -2.42
N ILE A 142 -7.75 -0.64 -3.69
CA ILE A 142 -6.81 -0.10 -4.69
C ILE A 142 -7.58 0.84 -5.62
N LYS A 143 -6.98 1.99 -5.94
CA LYS A 143 -7.39 2.81 -7.08
C LYS A 143 -6.49 2.46 -8.25
N ASN A 144 -7.09 2.08 -9.37
CA ASN A 144 -6.38 1.96 -10.63
C ASN A 144 -7.20 2.67 -11.72
N ASN A 145 -6.60 3.67 -12.36
CA ASN A 145 -7.29 4.63 -13.20
C ASN A 145 -8.50 5.24 -12.45
N ASN A 146 -9.67 5.24 -13.08
CA ASN A 146 -10.93 5.68 -12.48
C ASN A 146 -11.73 4.53 -11.84
N LYS A 147 -11.11 3.36 -11.63
CA LYS A 147 -11.75 2.17 -11.07
C LYS A 147 -11.23 1.87 -9.66
N ILE A 148 -12.12 1.36 -8.81
CA ILE A 148 -11.79 0.89 -7.47
C ILE A 148 -11.89 -0.63 -7.46
N VAL A 149 -10.83 -1.28 -6.98
CA VAL A 149 -10.77 -2.72 -6.80
C VAL A 149 -10.62 -3.03 -5.32
N TYR A 150 -11.37 -4.02 -4.84
CA TYR A 150 -11.31 -4.48 -3.45
C TYR A 150 -10.77 -5.90 -3.38
N SER A 151 -9.99 -6.19 -2.32
CA SER A 151 -9.73 -7.57 -1.94
C SER A 151 -11.00 -8.22 -1.38
N LYS A 152 -11.00 -9.55 -1.29
CA LYS A 152 -11.94 -10.24 -0.40
C LYS A 152 -11.70 -9.77 1.06
N PRO A 153 -12.74 -9.70 1.89
CA PRO A 153 -12.56 -9.44 3.32
C PRO A 153 -11.73 -10.53 3.98
N PHE A 154 -10.90 -10.14 4.95
CA PHE A 154 -10.07 -11.02 5.76
C PHE A 154 -10.10 -10.60 7.23
N ASP A 155 -9.73 -11.50 8.13
CA ASP A 155 -9.69 -11.21 9.57
C ASP A 155 -8.48 -10.37 9.95
N GLY A 156 -8.66 -9.49 10.91
CA GLY A 156 -7.59 -8.69 11.51
C GLY A 156 -8.06 -7.97 12.76
N SER A 157 -7.20 -7.13 13.31
CA SER A 157 -7.55 -6.29 14.45
C SER A 157 -6.92 -4.91 14.33
N ILE A 158 -7.55 -3.94 14.98
CA ILE A 158 -7.16 -2.54 14.94
C ILE A 158 -7.38 -1.89 16.30
N HIS A 159 -6.82 -0.71 16.47
CA HIS A 159 -7.30 0.29 17.42
C HIS A 159 -8.47 1.06 16.79
N VAL A 160 -9.55 1.32 17.54
CA VAL A 160 -10.75 1.99 17.01
C VAL A 160 -10.44 3.45 16.62
N GLU A 161 -9.47 4.04 17.31
CA GLU A 161 -8.90 5.36 17.06
C GLU A 161 -8.29 5.48 15.65
N GLN A 162 -8.00 4.37 14.96
CA GLN A 162 -7.56 4.40 13.56
C GLN A 162 -8.66 4.84 12.59
N PHE A 163 -9.92 4.89 13.02
CA PHE A 163 -10.99 5.52 12.24
C PHE A 163 -10.98 7.05 12.35
N GLU A 164 -10.24 7.59 13.32
CA GLU A 164 -10.20 9.01 13.61
C GLU A 164 -9.08 9.68 12.81
N PHE A 165 -9.44 10.80 12.18
CA PHE A 165 -8.52 11.59 11.37
C PHE A 165 -7.61 12.49 12.22
N GLU A 166 -7.75 12.45 13.55
CA GLU A 166 -7.01 13.34 14.45
C GLU A 166 -5.53 12.98 14.57
N ASN A 167 -5.17 11.75 14.20
CA ASN A 167 -3.78 11.24 14.15
C ASN A 167 -3.09 11.50 12.80
N ILE A 168 -3.69 12.29 11.91
CA ILE A 168 -3.12 12.64 10.62
C ILE A 168 -2.18 13.83 10.79
N GLU A 169 -1.00 13.77 10.16
CA GLU A 169 0.00 14.86 10.21
C GLU A 169 -0.64 16.23 9.91
N SER A 170 -0.22 17.27 10.64
CA SER A 170 -0.90 18.58 10.65
C SER A 170 -1.07 19.19 9.25
N TRP A 171 -0.11 18.97 8.35
CA TRP A 171 -0.19 19.43 6.97
C TRP A 171 -1.25 18.69 6.15
N THR A 172 -1.45 17.39 6.40
CA THR A 172 -2.51 16.59 5.77
C THR A 172 -3.87 16.95 6.38
N LYS A 173 -3.93 17.24 7.69
CA LYS A 173 -5.15 17.76 8.35
C LYS A 173 -5.59 19.10 7.75
N LYS A 174 -4.66 20.03 7.55
CA LYS A 174 -4.92 21.32 6.88
C LYS A 174 -5.42 21.14 5.44
N ARG A 175 -4.88 20.16 4.70
CA ARG A 175 -5.38 19.77 3.37
C ARG A 175 -6.78 19.14 3.46
N LEU A 176 -7.07 18.33 4.46
CA LEU A 176 -8.41 17.77 4.68
C LEU A 176 -9.45 18.82 5.07
N GLU A 177 -9.09 20.05 5.46
CA GLU A 177 -10.05 21.13 5.69
C GLU A 177 -10.41 21.89 4.40
N ASP A 178 -9.53 21.82 3.40
CA ASP A 178 -9.71 22.45 2.10
C ASP A 178 -10.46 21.52 1.13
N LYS A 179 -11.59 22.02 0.60
CA LYS A 179 -12.45 21.30 -0.35
C LYS A 179 -11.68 20.78 -1.57
N TYR A 180 -10.70 21.54 -2.07
CA TYR A 180 -9.87 21.17 -3.22
C TYR A 180 -8.99 19.95 -2.95
N TYR A 181 -8.49 19.80 -1.72
CA TYR A 181 -7.61 18.70 -1.35
C TYR A 181 -8.40 17.49 -0.80
N ARG A 182 -9.61 17.68 -0.24
CA ARG A 182 -10.52 16.57 0.12
C ARG A 182 -10.84 15.65 -1.07
N GLU A 183 -10.99 16.22 -2.26
CA GLU A 183 -11.22 15.48 -3.50
C GLU A 183 -9.95 14.77 -4.01
N ARG A 184 -8.79 15.16 -3.48
CA ARG A 184 -7.44 14.69 -3.83
C ARG A 184 -6.73 14.01 -2.65
N ILE A 185 -7.48 13.31 -1.83
CA ILE A 185 -6.94 12.32 -0.90
C ILE A 185 -7.69 11.04 -1.20
N PHE A 186 -6.96 9.93 -1.34
CA PHE A 186 -7.61 8.64 -1.47
C PHE A 186 -8.10 8.20 -0.09
N PHE A 187 -9.17 8.86 0.35
CA PHE A 187 -9.96 8.52 1.51
C PHE A 187 -11.33 7.99 1.09
N ASN A 188 -11.81 8.41 -0.09
CA ASN A 188 -13.19 8.85 -0.18
C ASN A 188 -14.25 7.76 0.06
N LYS A 189 -15.27 8.26 0.78
CA LYS A 189 -16.44 7.65 1.42
C LYS A 189 -17.01 6.46 0.64
#